data_AF-A0A067N7P1-F1
#
_entry.id   AF-A0A067N7P1-F1
#
_cell.length_a   1.000
_cell.length_b   1.000
_cell.length_c   1.000
_cell.angle_alpha   90.00
_cell.angle_beta   90.00
_cell.angle_gamma   90.00
#
_symmetry.space_group_name_H-M   'P 1'
#
loop_
_entity.id
_entity.type
_entity.pdbx_description
1 polymer ?
#
loop_
_entity_poly.entity_id
_entity_poly.type
_entity_poly.pdbx_seq_one_letter_code
_entity_poly.pdbx_strand_id
1 'polypeptide(L)'
;MLTHNIEDASRIAADRGIDLKDIGLAEARRIMSEEHKALGYRPPHGSLASAAQAAASKHPNPESNTLHIDEETLRRAALEDAARIAAQRSHPGSPETDASTSGINLDAIGVEEARKLMSAEHKALGYRPPPGSLAADAQAAASKHPKGLEGVPKPPREVLAQEALKDAARIASQRSGSSKSNSSGSPPESPEQSALESSKDVRSLPAETRAILDEHGSEPMTKDVAAEVVSEEHPRIGHRPEAGSVAAIAQSVADKNENDAGNRVLFAGSDLGPVAKAILKDHSDEPTSKEGASELGAEEHRRLGHLPESGTVASTARSVADKNKNEQDGAGRVLEA
;
A
#
# COMPACT_ATOMS: atom_id res chain seq x y z
N MET A 1 -2.64 -7.39 -26.85
CA MET A 1 -4.04 -7.70 -27.23
C MET A 1 -4.89 -6.43 -27.49
N LEU A 2 -4.30 -5.28 -27.82
CA LEU A 2 -5.02 -4.01 -28.01
C LEU A 2 -5.55 -3.78 -29.45
N THR A 3 -5.28 -4.69 -30.37
CA THR A 3 -5.59 -4.49 -31.80
C THR A 3 -7.05 -4.68 -32.15
N HIS A 4 -7.80 -5.50 -31.41
CA HIS A 4 -9.20 -5.79 -31.74
C HIS A 4 -10.14 -4.59 -31.55
N ASN A 5 -9.84 -3.69 -30.60
CA ASN A 5 -10.71 -2.53 -30.33
C ASN A 5 -10.65 -1.49 -31.47
N ILE A 6 -9.51 -1.37 -32.15
CA ILE A 6 -9.30 -0.38 -33.23
C ILE A 6 -10.04 -0.80 -34.51
N GLU A 7 -10.13 -2.10 -34.77
CA GLU A 7 -10.83 -2.67 -35.92
C GLU A 7 -12.35 -2.46 -35.82
N ASP A 8 -12.90 -2.46 -34.60
CA ASP A 8 -14.33 -2.25 -34.37
C ASP A 8 -14.76 -0.80 -34.60
N ALA A 9 -13.98 0.16 -34.11
CA ALA A 9 -14.23 1.57 -34.36
C ALA A 9 -14.16 1.92 -35.86
N SER A 10 -13.21 1.30 -36.57
CA SER A 10 -13.07 1.45 -38.02
C SER A 10 -14.26 0.86 -38.79
N ARG A 11 -14.84 -0.24 -38.29
CA ARG A 11 -16.06 -0.84 -38.86
C ARG A 11 -17.27 0.08 -38.73
N ILE A 12 -17.51 0.66 -37.55
CA ILE A 12 -18.64 1.60 -37.36
C ILE A 12 -18.52 2.80 -38.29
N ALA A 13 -17.31 3.35 -38.47
CA ALA A 13 -17.08 4.42 -39.43
C ALA A 13 -17.42 3.99 -40.87
N ALA A 14 -16.90 2.85 -41.31
CA ALA A 14 -17.12 2.32 -42.65
C ALA A 14 -18.60 2.02 -42.94
N ASP A 15 -19.33 1.44 -41.98
CA ASP A 15 -20.76 1.12 -42.10
C ASP A 15 -21.63 2.38 -42.27
N ARG A 16 -21.13 3.53 -41.80
CA ARG A 16 -21.78 4.85 -41.95
C ARG A 16 -21.25 5.66 -43.13
N GLY A 17 -20.36 5.09 -43.95
CA GLY A 17 -19.74 5.78 -45.07
C GLY A 17 -18.77 6.88 -44.66
N ILE A 18 -18.22 6.80 -43.45
CA ILE A 18 -17.23 7.75 -42.94
C ILE A 18 -15.84 7.19 -43.25
N ASP A 19 -15.11 7.81 -44.18
CA ASP A 19 -13.68 7.52 -44.36
C ASP A 19 -12.87 8.29 -43.32
N LEU A 20 -12.24 7.57 -42.39
CA LEU A 20 -11.41 8.14 -41.33
C LEU A 20 -10.21 8.92 -41.91
N LYS A 21 -9.76 8.62 -43.14
CA LYS A 21 -8.62 9.32 -43.77
C LYS A 21 -8.98 10.74 -44.21
N ASP A 22 -10.25 10.98 -44.48
CA ASP A 22 -10.78 12.27 -44.95
C ASP A 22 -11.35 13.12 -43.80
N ILE A 23 -11.31 12.62 -42.56
CA ILE A 23 -11.73 13.37 -41.38
C ILE A 23 -10.74 14.49 -41.05
N GLY A 24 -11.27 15.72 -40.97
CA GLY A 24 -10.55 16.86 -40.45
C GLY A 24 -10.61 16.98 -38.93
N LEU A 25 -9.85 17.94 -38.41
CA LEU A 25 -9.76 18.21 -36.97
C LEU A 25 -11.10 18.70 -36.38
N ALA A 26 -11.95 19.34 -37.19
CA ALA A 26 -13.28 19.80 -36.76
C ALA A 26 -14.24 18.61 -36.55
N GLU A 27 -14.31 17.69 -37.51
CA GLU A 27 -15.15 16.49 -37.44
C GLU A 27 -14.69 15.58 -36.29
N ALA A 28 -13.37 15.36 -36.15
CA ALA A 28 -12.83 14.56 -35.06
C ALA A 28 -13.19 15.12 -33.67
N ARG A 29 -13.17 16.46 -33.50
CA ARG A 29 -13.60 17.11 -32.26
C ARG A 29 -15.10 16.95 -32.01
N ARG A 30 -15.93 17.00 -33.06
CA ARG A 30 -17.38 16.76 -32.93
C ARG A 30 -17.68 15.33 -32.50
N ILE A 31 -17.08 14.33 -33.15
CA ILE A 31 -17.20 12.91 -32.77
C ILE A 31 -16.80 12.73 -31.30
N MET A 32 -15.65 13.27 -30.89
CA MET A 32 -15.20 13.20 -29.49
C MET A 32 -16.20 13.82 -28.51
N SER A 33 -16.76 14.98 -28.85
CA SER A 33 -17.74 15.67 -28.01
C SER A 33 -19.04 14.86 -27.85
N GLU A 34 -19.56 14.29 -28.94
CA GLU A 34 -20.78 13.47 -28.92
C GLU A 34 -20.57 12.13 -28.19
N GLU A 35 -19.44 11.44 -28.43
CA GLU A 35 -19.09 10.24 -27.66
C GLU A 35 -18.91 10.54 -26.18
N HIS A 36 -18.18 11.61 -25.83
CA HIS A 36 -18.01 12.02 -24.42
C HIS A 36 -19.35 12.29 -23.76
N LYS A 37 -20.25 13.00 -24.46
CA LYS A 37 -21.58 13.33 -23.95
C LYS A 37 -22.43 12.07 -23.74
N ALA A 38 -22.31 11.07 -24.61
CA ALA A 38 -23.03 9.81 -24.52
C ALA A 38 -22.48 8.89 -23.43
N LEU A 39 -21.16 8.83 -23.28
CA LEU A 39 -20.47 8.00 -22.27
C LEU A 39 -20.49 8.64 -20.87
N GLY A 40 -20.49 9.98 -20.79
CA GLY A 40 -20.33 10.73 -19.55
C GLY A 40 -18.87 10.83 -19.06
N TYR A 41 -17.90 10.36 -19.86
CA TYR A 41 -16.47 10.42 -19.58
C TYR A 41 -15.68 10.50 -20.90
N ARG A 42 -14.37 10.75 -20.80
CA ARG A 42 -13.49 10.83 -21.97
C ARG A 42 -13.47 9.49 -22.73
N PRO A 43 -13.74 9.50 -24.06
CA PRO A 43 -13.74 8.27 -24.84
C PRO A 43 -12.42 7.51 -24.67
N PRO A 44 -12.47 6.19 -24.48
CA PRO A 44 -11.27 5.37 -24.31
C PRO A 44 -10.44 5.32 -25.59
N HIS A 45 -9.21 4.85 -25.47
CA HIS A 45 -8.38 4.57 -26.63
C HIS A 45 -9.01 3.44 -27.47
N GLY A 46 -8.89 3.53 -28.79
CA GLY A 46 -9.57 2.60 -29.70
C GLY A 46 -11.07 2.85 -29.87
N SER A 47 -11.63 3.92 -29.29
CA SER A 47 -12.94 4.44 -29.72
C SER A 47 -12.86 5.10 -31.09
N LEU A 48 -14.02 5.33 -31.71
CA LEU A 48 -14.14 6.06 -32.97
C LEU A 48 -13.58 7.48 -32.84
N ALA A 49 -13.85 8.19 -31.75
CA ALA A 49 -13.23 9.49 -31.46
C ALA A 49 -11.70 9.43 -31.40
N SER A 50 -11.13 8.43 -30.72
CA SER A 50 -9.68 8.25 -30.65
C SER A 50 -9.07 7.97 -32.03
N ALA A 51 -9.74 7.17 -32.86
CA ALA A 51 -9.30 6.86 -34.22
C ALA A 51 -9.40 8.10 -35.14
N ALA A 52 -10.51 8.84 -35.06
CA ALA A 52 -10.72 10.08 -35.80
C ALA A 52 -9.68 11.15 -35.44
N GLN A 53 -9.34 11.32 -34.16
CA GLN A 53 -8.28 12.24 -33.74
C GLN A 53 -6.90 11.81 -34.25
N ALA A 54 -6.60 10.51 -34.22
CA ALA A 54 -5.34 9.98 -34.74
C ALA A 54 -5.22 10.18 -36.25
N ALA A 55 -6.31 10.07 -37.00
CA ALA A 55 -6.34 10.32 -38.43
C ALA A 55 -6.25 11.81 -38.77
N ALA A 56 -7.05 12.66 -38.12
CA ALA A 56 -7.00 14.11 -38.27
C ALA A 56 -5.61 14.70 -37.93
N SER A 57 -4.90 14.11 -36.98
CA SER A 57 -3.54 14.53 -36.63
C SER A 57 -2.51 14.25 -37.75
N LYS A 58 -2.78 13.26 -38.61
CA LYS A 58 -1.95 12.94 -39.78
C LYS A 58 -2.29 13.83 -40.99
N HIS A 59 -3.53 14.30 -41.07
CA HIS A 59 -4.04 15.12 -42.17
C HIS A 59 -4.78 16.36 -41.63
N PRO A 60 -4.06 17.35 -41.07
CA PRO A 60 -4.69 18.50 -40.42
C PRO A 60 -5.52 19.37 -41.37
N ASN A 61 -5.18 19.38 -42.67
CA ASN A 61 -5.96 19.97 -43.75
C ASN A 61 -6.22 18.90 -44.80
N PRO A 62 -7.32 18.12 -44.70
CA PRO A 62 -7.69 17.24 -45.79
C PRO A 62 -8.01 18.14 -47.00
N GLU A 63 -7.22 18.03 -48.08
CA GLU A 63 -7.43 18.84 -49.30
C GLU A 63 -8.74 18.51 -50.03
N SER A 64 -9.50 17.52 -49.53
CA SER A 64 -10.82 17.13 -50.03
C SER A 64 -11.91 18.10 -49.56
N ASN A 65 -12.04 19.22 -50.27
CA ASN A 65 -13.16 20.16 -50.17
C ASN A 65 -14.52 19.61 -50.67
N THR A 66 -14.80 18.29 -50.60
CA THR A 66 -15.92 17.72 -51.38
C THR A 66 -16.86 16.76 -50.67
N LEU A 67 -16.57 16.30 -49.46
CA LEU A 67 -17.56 15.52 -48.71
C LEU A 67 -17.66 16.11 -47.32
N HIS A 68 -18.42 17.20 -47.23
CA HIS A 68 -18.92 17.67 -45.95
C HIS A 68 -19.75 16.53 -45.37
N ILE A 69 -19.14 15.73 -44.49
CA ILE A 69 -19.84 14.66 -43.82
C ILE A 69 -20.96 15.32 -43.04
N ASP A 70 -22.16 14.82 -43.26
CA ASP A 70 -23.34 15.35 -42.60
C ASP A 70 -23.21 15.18 -41.08
N GLU A 71 -23.57 16.23 -40.34
CA GLU A 71 -23.40 16.28 -38.89
C GLU A 71 -24.24 15.22 -38.18
N GLU A 72 -25.42 14.90 -38.73
CA GLU A 72 -26.27 13.84 -38.19
C GLU A 72 -25.61 12.46 -38.32
N THR A 73 -24.86 12.24 -39.40
CA THR A 73 -24.11 11.00 -39.64
C THR A 73 -22.97 10.83 -38.63
N LEU A 74 -22.19 11.89 -38.39
CA LEU A 74 -21.14 11.90 -37.37
C LEU A 74 -21.70 11.62 -35.97
N ARG A 75 -22.79 12.31 -35.61
CA ARG A 75 -23.47 12.13 -34.32
C ARG A 75 -23.97 10.70 -34.13
N ARG A 76 -24.59 10.12 -35.17
CA ARG A 76 -25.11 8.75 -35.10
C ARG A 76 -23.99 7.73 -34.93
N ALA A 77 -22.88 7.88 -35.64
CA ALA A 77 -21.71 7.02 -35.49
C ALA A 77 -21.09 7.10 -34.09
N ALA A 78 -20.97 8.32 -33.54
CA ALA A 78 -20.48 8.55 -32.18
C ALA A 78 -21.38 7.89 -31.11
N LEU A 79 -22.70 8.00 -31.25
CA LEU A 79 -23.66 7.35 -30.34
C LEU A 79 -23.59 5.82 -30.42
N GLU A 80 -23.41 5.27 -31.62
CA GLU A 80 -23.29 3.83 -31.84
C GLU A 80 -22.00 3.26 -31.23
N ASP A 81 -20.86 3.95 -31.40
CA ASP A 81 -19.61 3.54 -30.77
C ASP A 81 -19.67 3.66 -29.24
N ALA A 82 -20.30 4.73 -28.73
CA ALA A 82 -20.54 4.88 -27.29
C ALA A 82 -21.41 3.73 -26.74
N ALA A 83 -22.48 3.34 -27.45
CA ALA A 83 -23.32 2.21 -27.06
C ALA A 83 -22.55 0.88 -27.08
N ARG A 84 -21.69 0.66 -28.09
CA ARG A 84 -20.78 -0.49 -28.17
C ARG A 84 -19.84 -0.53 -26.96
N ILE A 85 -19.20 0.59 -26.62
CA ILE A 85 -18.28 0.69 -25.48
C ILE A 85 -19.02 0.44 -24.17
N ALA A 86 -20.22 0.98 -24.00
CA ALA A 86 -21.06 0.71 -22.84
C ALA A 86 -21.41 -0.78 -22.73
N ALA A 87 -21.73 -1.44 -23.85
CA ALA A 87 -22.01 -2.88 -23.89
C ALA A 87 -20.76 -3.75 -23.63
N GLN A 88 -19.60 -3.34 -24.11
CA GLN A 88 -18.33 -4.02 -23.85
C GLN A 88 -17.92 -3.89 -22.38
N ARG A 89 -18.19 -2.74 -21.75
CA ARG A 89 -17.95 -2.52 -20.31
C ARG A 89 -18.97 -3.24 -19.43
N SER A 90 -20.20 -3.43 -19.91
CA SER A 90 -21.20 -4.23 -19.21
C SER A 90 -20.98 -5.75 -19.39
N HIS A 91 -20.18 -6.17 -20.38
CA HIS A 91 -19.77 -7.56 -20.50
C HIS A 91 -18.81 -7.93 -19.36
N PRO A 92 -19.11 -9.00 -18.58
CA PRO A 92 -18.38 -9.39 -17.37
C PRO A 92 -16.99 -9.99 -17.63
N GLY A 93 -16.32 -9.63 -18.73
CA GLY A 93 -15.00 -10.15 -19.11
C GLY A 93 -14.06 -9.12 -19.74
N SER A 94 -14.44 -7.84 -19.80
CA SER A 94 -13.54 -6.79 -20.32
C SER A 94 -12.67 -6.23 -19.17
N PRO A 95 -11.34 -6.32 -19.24
CA PRO A 95 -10.41 -6.09 -18.13
C PRO A 95 -10.18 -4.60 -17.77
N GLU A 96 -11.04 -3.67 -18.18
CA GLU A 96 -10.79 -2.23 -17.98
C GLU A 96 -11.75 -1.51 -17.02
N THR A 97 -12.73 -2.19 -16.45
CA THR A 97 -13.50 -1.67 -15.30
C THR A 97 -13.64 -2.75 -14.24
N ASP A 98 -12.49 -3.07 -13.64
CA ASP A 98 -12.21 -4.10 -12.60
C ASP A 98 -12.88 -3.83 -11.23
N ALA A 99 -14.18 -3.56 -11.18
CA ALA A 99 -14.94 -3.53 -9.91
C ALA A 99 -16.03 -4.61 -9.81
N SER A 100 -16.40 -5.25 -10.93
CA SER A 100 -17.47 -6.26 -10.97
C SER A 100 -16.99 -7.70 -11.20
N THR A 101 -15.68 -7.98 -11.14
CA THR A 101 -15.14 -9.32 -11.45
C THR A 101 -15.37 -10.36 -10.37
N SER A 102 -15.82 -9.97 -9.18
CA SER A 102 -15.91 -10.91 -8.05
C SER A 102 -17.14 -11.80 -8.05
N GLY A 103 -18.10 -11.62 -8.97
CA GLY A 103 -19.37 -12.38 -8.99
C GLY A 103 -20.23 -12.20 -7.72
N ILE A 104 -19.77 -11.37 -6.77
CA ILE A 104 -20.49 -11.01 -5.56
C ILE A 104 -21.35 -9.80 -5.89
N ASN A 105 -22.65 -9.91 -5.64
CA ASN A 105 -23.54 -8.76 -5.68
C ASN A 105 -23.25 -7.85 -4.48
N LEU A 106 -22.54 -6.74 -4.71
CA LEU A 106 -22.14 -5.79 -3.66
C LEU A 106 -23.34 -5.15 -2.95
N ASP A 107 -24.47 -4.99 -3.61
CA ASP A 107 -25.69 -4.43 -3.00
C ASP A 107 -26.32 -5.38 -1.98
N ALA A 108 -26.01 -6.68 -2.07
CA ALA A 108 -26.45 -7.70 -1.11
C ALA A 108 -25.60 -7.74 0.18
N ILE A 109 -24.47 -7.04 0.20
CA ILE A 109 -23.51 -7.04 1.32
C ILE A 109 -23.92 -5.98 2.34
N GLY A 110 -24.08 -6.39 3.60
CA GLY A 110 -24.28 -5.46 4.73
C GLY A 110 -22.96 -5.06 5.39
N VAL A 111 -23.04 -4.24 6.45
CA VAL A 111 -21.85 -3.73 7.17
C VAL A 111 -20.97 -4.87 7.71
N GLU A 112 -21.58 -5.96 8.18
CA GLU A 112 -20.83 -7.11 8.70
C GLU A 112 -20.03 -7.82 7.61
N GLU A 113 -20.64 -8.08 6.46
CA GLU A 113 -19.99 -8.75 5.34
C GLU A 113 -18.88 -7.87 4.74
N ALA A 114 -19.13 -6.56 4.60
CA ALA A 114 -18.12 -5.61 4.15
C ALA A 114 -16.90 -5.56 5.09
N ARG A 115 -17.12 -5.61 6.42
CA ARG A 115 -16.04 -5.66 7.41
C ARG A 115 -15.24 -6.96 7.32
N LYS A 116 -15.90 -8.10 7.07
CA LYS A 116 -15.23 -9.39 6.85
C LYS A 116 -14.37 -9.35 5.59
N LEU A 117 -14.88 -8.78 4.51
CA LEU A 117 -14.16 -8.61 3.23
C LEU A 117 -12.92 -7.73 3.44
N MET A 118 -13.07 -6.57 4.08
CA MET A 118 -11.97 -5.67 4.44
C MET A 118 -10.89 -6.37 5.27
N SER A 119 -11.29 -7.15 6.29
CA SER A 119 -10.33 -7.87 7.13
C SER A 119 -9.57 -8.96 6.36
N ALA A 120 -10.26 -9.70 5.48
CA ALA A 120 -9.65 -10.72 4.63
C ALA A 120 -8.65 -10.11 3.64
N GLU A 121 -9.04 -9.02 2.97
CA GLU A 121 -8.20 -8.35 1.98
C GLU A 121 -7.01 -7.65 2.65
N HIS A 122 -7.22 -6.96 3.79
CA HIS A 122 -6.13 -6.39 4.57
C HIS A 122 -5.10 -7.46 4.98
N LYS A 123 -5.58 -8.63 5.42
CA LYS A 123 -4.70 -9.74 5.81
C LYS A 123 -3.92 -10.28 4.62
N ALA A 124 -4.52 -10.31 3.44
CA ALA A 124 -3.87 -10.77 2.21
C ALA A 124 -2.83 -9.76 1.68
N LEU A 125 -3.13 -8.46 1.76
CA LEU A 125 -2.24 -7.39 1.30
C LEU A 125 -1.13 -7.06 2.30
N GLY A 126 -1.38 -7.25 3.60
CA GLY A 126 -0.49 -6.79 4.68
C GLY A 126 -0.61 -5.30 5.01
N TYR A 127 -1.55 -4.60 4.39
CA TYR A 127 -1.85 -3.18 4.61
C TYR A 127 -3.32 -2.89 4.32
N ARG A 128 -3.77 -1.67 4.62
CA ARG A 128 -5.17 -1.25 4.39
C ARG A 128 -5.53 -1.32 2.89
N PRO A 129 -6.64 -1.99 2.52
CA PRO A 129 -7.08 -2.05 1.12
C PRO A 129 -7.17 -0.66 0.49
N PRO A 130 -6.63 -0.46 -0.72
CA PRO A 130 -6.67 0.82 -1.42
C PRO A 130 -8.11 1.17 -1.86
N PRO A 131 -8.41 2.44 -2.19
CA PRO A 131 -9.68 2.79 -2.80
C PRO A 131 -9.85 2.09 -4.16
N GLY A 132 -11.08 1.68 -4.49
CA GLY A 132 -11.37 0.88 -5.69
C GLY A 132 -10.97 -0.60 -5.58
N SER A 133 -10.62 -1.05 -4.37
CA SER A 133 -10.61 -2.48 -4.04
C SER A 133 -12.02 -3.01 -3.80
N LEU A 134 -12.16 -4.33 -3.87
CA LEU A 134 -13.40 -5.03 -3.56
C LEU A 134 -13.90 -4.70 -2.15
N ALA A 135 -12.99 -4.62 -1.15
CA ALA A 135 -13.36 -4.22 0.20
C ALA A 135 -13.85 -2.77 0.29
N ALA A 136 -13.20 -1.84 -0.42
CA ALA A 136 -13.60 -0.43 -0.43
C ALA A 136 -15.00 -0.26 -1.06
N ASP A 137 -15.26 -0.95 -2.17
CA ASP A 137 -16.53 -0.90 -2.86
C ASP A 137 -17.65 -1.57 -2.04
N ALA A 138 -17.35 -2.69 -1.37
CA ALA A 138 -18.26 -3.33 -0.44
C ALA A 138 -18.62 -2.43 0.76
N GLN A 139 -17.67 -1.65 1.29
CA GLN A 139 -17.96 -0.66 2.33
C GLN A 139 -18.83 0.49 1.83
N ALA A 140 -18.61 0.95 0.60
CA ALA A 140 -19.43 1.98 -0.02
C ALA A 140 -20.87 1.49 -0.24
N ALA A 141 -21.04 0.25 -0.70
CA ALA A 141 -22.35 -0.39 -0.85
C ALA A 141 -23.06 -0.60 0.50
N ALA A 142 -22.35 -1.13 1.49
CA ALA A 142 -22.88 -1.31 2.85
C ALA A 142 -23.27 0.01 3.53
N SER A 143 -22.59 1.13 3.21
CA SER A 143 -22.99 2.45 3.72
C SER A 143 -24.35 2.90 3.16
N LYS A 144 -24.73 2.45 1.96
CA LYS A 144 -26.06 2.70 1.37
C LYS A 144 -27.10 1.69 1.89
N HIS A 145 -26.68 0.45 2.08
CA HIS A 145 -27.54 -0.67 2.50
C HIS A 145 -26.97 -1.36 3.74
N PRO A 146 -27.13 -0.80 4.96
CA PRO A 146 -26.41 -1.28 6.14
C PRO A 146 -26.73 -2.74 6.52
N LYS A 147 -27.92 -3.22 6.16
CA LYS A 147 -28.37 -4.61 6.39
C LYS A 147 -28.19 -5.52 5.17
N GLY A 148 -27.66 -5.00 4.06
CA GLY A 148 -27.76 -5.61 2.73
C GLY A 148 -29.16 -5.46 2.14
N LEU A 149 -29.31 -5.80 0.86
CA LEU A 149 -30.62 -5.83 0.19
C LEU A 149 -31.52 -6.94 0.75
N GLU A 150 -32.73 -6.59 1.17
CA GLU A 150 -33.69 -7.58 1.69
C GLU A 150 -34.07 -8.60 0.60
N GLY A 151 -34.17 -9.87 0.98
CA GLY A 151 -34.56 -10.96 0.07
C GLY A 151 -33.43 -11.52 -0.80
N VAL A 152 -32.24 -10.91 -0.80
CA VAL A 152 -31.07 -11.45 -1.50
C VAL A 152 -30.25 -12.33 -0.53
N PRO A 153 -29.93 -13.58 -0.89
CA PRO A 153 -29.11 -14.44 -0.03
C PRO A 153 -27.72 -13.83 0.15
N LYS A 154 -27.30 -13.71 1.41
CA LYS A 154 -25.97 -13.23 1.77
C LYS A 154 -24.90 -14.21 1.24
N PRO A 155 -23.79 -13.71 0.67
CA PRO A 155 -22.71 -14.58 0.22
C PRO A 155 -22.09 -15.33 1.42
N PRO A 156 -21.79 -16.63 1.27
CA PRO A 156 -21.12 -17.39 2.32
C PRO A 156 -19.72 -16.84 2.60
N ARG A 157 -19.26 -17.00 3.85
CA ARG A 157 -18.00 -16.40 4.35
C ARG A 157 -16.80 -16.85 3.53
N GLU A 158 -16.80 -18.10 3.08
CA GLU A 158 -15.72 -18.72 2.30
C GLU A 158 -15.57 -18.03 0.94
N VAL A 159 -16.69 -17.71 0.29
CA VAL A 159 -16.70 -17.00 -1.01
C VAL A 159 -16.16 -15.58 -0.85
N LEU A 160 -16.57 -14.87 0.21
CA LEU A 160 -16.04 -13.53 0.51
C LEU A 160 -14.51 -13.56 0.71
N ALA A 161 -14.00 -14.54 1.44
CA ALA A 161 -12.56 -14.68 1.68
C ALA A 161 -11.79 -15.04 0.40
N GLN A 162 -12.35 -15.91 -0.44
CA GLN A 162 -11.74 -16.29 -1.71
C GLN A 162 -11.66 -15.11 -2.69
N GLU A 163 -12.73 -14.31 -2.80
CA GLU A 163 -12.75 -13.13 -3.66
C GLU A 163 -11.83 -12.02 -3.14
N ALA A 164 -11.75 -11.82 -1.82
CA ALA A 164 -10.78 -10.90 -1.22
C ALA A 164 -9.33 -11.30 -1.56
N LEU A 165 -9.00 -12.60 -1.56
CA LEU A 165 -7.67 -13.08 -1.94
C LEU A 165 -7.37 -12.85 -3.43
N LYS A 166 -8.36 -13.07 -4.30
CA LYS A 166 -8.22 -12.79 -5.75
C LYS A 166 -7.99 -11.31 -6.01
N ASP A 167 -8.76 -10.44 -5.34
CA ASP A 167 -8.62 -8.99 -5.49
C ASP A 167 -7.27 -8.49 -4.97
N ALA A 168 -6.84 -8.98 -3.81
CA ALA A 168 -5.52 -8.69 -3.27
C ALA A 168 -4.39 -9.09 -4.24
N ALA A 169 -4.49 -10.27 -4.87
CA ALA A 169 -3.52 -10.73 -5.87
C ALA A 169 -3.52 -9.84 -7.13
N ARG A 170 -4.70 -9.39 -7.58
CA ARG A 170 -4.85 -8.42 -8.68
C ARG A 170 -4.16 -7.10 -8.34
N ILE A 171 -4.41 -6.53 -7.16
CA ILE A 171 -3.79 -5.29 -6.68
C ILE A 171 -2.27 -5.42 -6.59
N ALA A 172 -1.78 -6.53 -6.03
CA ALA A 172 -0.34 -6.79 -5.94
C ALA A 172 0.31 -6.82 -7.34
N SER A 173 -0.35 -7.46 -8.30
CA SER A 173 0.09 -7.52 -9.71
C SER A 173 0.10 -6.13 -10.35
N GLN A 174 -0.97 -5.34 -10.17
CA GLN A 174 -1.06 -3.97 -10.70
C GLN A 174 0.04 -3.06 -10.14
N ARG A 175 0.37 -3.15 -8.84
CA ARG A 175 1.47 -2.38 -8.24
C ARG A 175 2.83 -2.77 -8.80
N SER A 176 3.05 -4.07 -9.03
CA SER A 176 4.29 -4.56 -9.64
C SER A 176 4.44 -4.19 -11.12
N GLY A 177 3.33 -4.05 -11.86
CA GLY A 177 3.33 -3.64 -13.27
C GLY A 177 3.42 -2.12 -13.48
N SER A 178 2.70 -1.35 -12.67
CA SER A 178 2.65 0.13 -12.73
C SER A 178 3.99 0.79 -12.36
N SER A 179 4.75 0.16 -11.47
CA SER A 179 6.07 0.65 -11.06
C SER A 179 7.12 0.63 -12.19
N LYS A 180 6.87 -0.03 -13.32
CA LYS A 180 7.80 -0.08 -14.46
C LYS A 180 7.68 1.08 -15.45
N SER A 181 6.61 1.87 -15.43
CA SER A 181 6.42 2.98 -16.39
C SER A 181 6.63 4.38 -15.81
N ASN A 182 6.75 4.53 -14.49
CA ASN A 182 6.87 5.84 -13.83
C ASN A 182 8.08 5.94 -12.87
N SER A 183 9.20 5.29 -13.18
CA SER A 183 10.44 5.35 -12.37
C SER A 183 11.24 6.66 -12.54
N SER A 184 10.59 7.81 -12.38
CA SER A 184 11.26 9.09 -12.07
C SER A 184 10.66 9.82 -10.87
N GLY A 185 9.69 9.22 -10.18
CA GLY A 185 9.17 9.71 -8.91
C GLY A 185 9.60 8.77 -7.80
N SER A 186 10.55 9.21 -6.98
CA SER A 186 10.90 8.55 -5.72
C SER A 186 9.63 8.20 -4.94
N PRO A 187 9.55 7.00 -4.33
CA PRO A 187 8.39 6.64 -3.52
C PRO A 187 8.18 7.69 -2.43
N PRO A 188 6.94 8.10 -2.14
CA PRO A 188 6.67 8.91 -0.95
C PRO A 188 7.12 8.09 0.25
N GLU A 189 8.20 8.54 0.88
CA GLU A 189 8.67 7.99 2.15
C GLU A 189 7.48 7.94 3.10
N SER A 190 7.27 6.77 3.68
CA SER A 190 6.22 6.57 4.66
C SER A 190 6.51 7.48 5.85
N PRO A 191 5.57 8.33 6.30
CA PRO A 191 5.82 9.31 7.38
C PRO A 191 6.17 8.69 8.73
N GLU A 192 6.17 7.36 8.86
CA GLU A 192 6.62 6.65 10.07
C GLU A 192 8.13 6.40 10.13
N GLN A 193 8.87 6.46 9.02
CA GLN A 193 10.32 6.18 9.05
C GLN A 193 11.18 7.44 9.23
N SER A 194 10.68 8.63 8.89
CA SER A 194 11.40 9.90 9.11
C SER A 194 11.38 10.39 10.55
N ALA A 195 10.46 9.90 11.39
CA ALA A 195 10.41 10.25 12.82
C ALA A 195 11.42 9.47 13.70
N LEU A 196 11.92 8.32 13.23
CA LEU A 196 12.87 7.49 14.01
C LEU A 196 14.35 7.83 13.77
N GLU A 197 14.70 8.56 12.72
CA GLU A 197 16.10 9.00 12.51
C GLU A 197 16.41 10.36 13.14
N SER A 198 15.41 11.19 13.43
CA SER A 198 15.61 12.46 14.14
C SER A 198 15.71 12.31 15.67
N SER A 199 15.58 11.10 16.21
CA SER A 199 15.54 10.80 17.65
C SER A 199 16.85 10.22 18.22
N LYS A 200 17.93 10.15 17.43
CA LYS A 200 19.22 9.59 17.89
C LYS A 200 20.15 10.56 18.61
N ASP A 201 19.89 11.86 18.56
CA ASP A 201 20.64 12.83 19.37
C ASP A 201 19.89 13.18 20.66
N VAL A 202 19.83 12.21 21.57
CA VAL A 202 19.53 12.44 23.01
C VAL A 202 20.47 13.52 23.60
N ARG A 203 21.56 13.83 22.89
CA ARG A 203 22.51 14.90 23.17
C ARG A 203 22.03 16.32 22.95
N SER A 204 21.00 16.54 22.12
CA SER A 204 20.42 17.86 21.90
C SER A 204 19.29 18.20 22.87
N LEU A 205 18.91 17.27 23.76
CA LEU A 205 17.90 17.56 24.79
C LEU A 205 18.43 18.58 25.80
N PRO A 206 17.59 19.51 26.28
CA PRO A 206 17.99 20.47 27.31
C PRO A 206 18.44 19.75 28.59
N ALA A 207 19.46 20.30 29.25
CA ALA A 207 20.11 19.66 30.41
C ALA A 207 19.15 19.26 31.52
N GLU A 208 18.06 20.02 31.72
CA GLU A 208 17.06 19.74 32.75
C GLU A 208 16.22 18.49 32.42
N THR A 209 15.81 18.31 31.16
CA THR A 209 15.12 17.07 30.75
C THR A 209 16.01 15.84 30.90
N ARG A 210 17.32 16.00 30.72
CA ARG A 210 18.30 14.91 30.94
C ARG A 210 18.47 14.57 32.41
N ALA A 211 18.44 15.55 33.30
CA ALA A 211 18.52 15.30 34.74
C ALA A 211 17.33 14.46 35.25
N ILE A 212 16.12 14.77 34.81
CA ILE A 212 14.90 14.02 35.17
C ILE A 212 14.94 12.60 34.58
N LEU A 213 15.43 12.48 33.35
CA LEU A 213 15.63 11.18 32.70
C LEU A 213 16.69 10.33 33.40
N ASP A 214 17.74 10.93 33.95
CA ASP A 214 18.75 10.22 34.74
C ASP A 214 18.22 9.85 36.14
N GLU A 215 17.39 10.70 36.75
CA GLU A 215 16.78 10.45 38.07
C GLU A 215 15.73 9.33 38.02
N HIS A 216 14.89 9.31 36.98
CA HIS A 216 13.81 8.32 36.82
C HIS A 216 14.13 7.20 35.80
N GLY A 217 15.33 7.18 35.21
CA GLY A 217 15.68 6.27 34.12
C GLY A 217 15.63 4.78 34.49
N SER A 218 15.73 4.45 35.78
CA SER A 218 15.63 3.09 36.30
C SER A 218 14.26 2.70 36.85
N GLU A 219 13.36 3.67 37.04
CA GLU A 219 12.04 3.43 37.61
C GLU A 219 11.00 3.17 36.52
N PRO A 220 10.04 2.25 36.74
CA PRO A 220 8.98 2.01 35.78
C PRO A 220 8.20 3.30 35.54
N MET A 221 7.95 3.61 34.27
CA MET A 221 7.24 4.83 33.90
C MET A 221 5.77 4.73 34.35
N THR A 222 5.42 5.44 35.43
CA THR A 222 4.05 5.54 35.94
C THR A 222 3.36 6.78 35.39
N LYS A 223 2.04 6.87 35.57
CA LYS A 223 1.28 8.07 35.17
C LYS A 223 1.72 9.34 35.88
N ASP A 224 2.12 9.22 37.14
CA ASP A 224 2.56 10.37 37.94
C ASP A 224 3.90 10.92 37.41
N VAL A 225 4.87 10.03 37.13
CA VAL A 225 6.16 10.41 36.51
C VAL A 225 5.96 11.00 35.11
N ALA A 226 5.07 10.41 34.31
CA ALA A 226 4.76 10.96 32.98
C ALA A 226 4.07 12.34 33.07
N ALA A 227 3.18 12.55 34.04
CA ALA A 227 2.54 13.83 34.26
C ALA A 227 3.53 14.91 34.72
N GLU A 228 4.50 14.54 35.55
CA GLU A 228 5.60 15.42 35.97
C GLU A 228 6.44 15.87 34.76
N VAL A 229 6.87 14.94 33.91
CA VAL A 229 7.59 15.25 32.65
C VAL A 229 6.77 16.19 31.74
N VAL A 230 5.46 15.96 31.62
CA VAL A 230 4.56 16.84 30.84
C VAL A 230 4.46 18.23 31.47
N SER A 231 4.35 18.30 32.81
CA SER A 231 4.17 19.56 33.54
C SER A 231 5.39 20.47 33.47
N GLU A 232 6.57 19.90 33.29
CA GLU A 232 7.81 20.65 33.07
C GLU A 232 8.00 21.10 31.62
N GLU A 233 7.53 20.31 30.66
CA GLU A 233 7.69 20.61 29.23
C GLU A 233 6.66 21.66 28.76
N HIS A 234 5.42 21.59 29.26
CA HIS A 234 4.32 22.46 28.87
C HIS A 234 4.58 23.98 29.06
N PRO A 235 5.10 24.48 30.21
CA PRO A 235 5.36 25.91 30.39
C PRO A 235 6.51 26.42 29.52
N ARG A 236 7.43 25.54 29.08
CA ARG A 236 8.54 25.91 28.21
C ARG A 236 8.12 26.13 26.77
N ILE A 237 7.26 25.25 26.28
CA ILE A 237 6.78 25.26 24.90
C ILE A 237 5.57 26.22 24.75
N GLY A 238 4.82 26.44 25.83
CA GLY A 238 3.65 27.33 25.83
C GLY A 238 2.43 26.74 25.11
N HIS A 239 2.50 25.50 24.66
CA HIS A 239 1.42 24.74 24.05
C HIS A 239 1.54 23.24 24.35
N ARG A 240 0.52 22.48 23.93
CA ARG A 240 0.48 21.02 24.07
C ARG A 240 1.72 20.38 23.42
N PRO A 241 2.37 19.38 24.06
CA PRO A 241 3.54 18.71 23.50
C PRO A 241 3.21 18.05 22.15
N GLU A 242 4.11 18.18 21.18
CA GLU A 242 3.95 17.58 19.84
C GLU A 242 4.13 16.06 19.89
N ALA A 243 3.58 15.36 18.89
CA ALA A 243 3.77 13.93 18.73
C ALA A 243 5.26 13.63 18.48
N GLY A 244 5.90 12.94 19.42
CA GLY A 244 7.35 12.65 19.41
C GLY A 244 8.17 13.43 20.45
N SER A 245 7.56 14.37 21.18
CA SER A 245 8.17 14.97 22.38
C SER A 245 8.43 13.95 23.48
N VAL A 246 9.35 14.25 24.40
CA VAL A 246 9.67 13.37 25.54
C VAL A 246 8.42 13.18 26.42
N ALA A 247 7.64 14.24 26.66
CA ALA A 247 6.36 14.16 27.34
C ALA A 247 5.36 13.22 26.64
N ALA A 248 5.21 13.34 25.31
CA ALA A 248 4.31 12.46 24.56
C ALA A 248 4.76 10.99 24.62
N ILE A 249 6.08 10.74 24.56
CA ILE A 249 6.64 9.38 24.68
C ILE A 249 6.44 8.85 26.10
N ALA A 250 6.73 9.64 27.13
CA ALA A 250 6.55 9.28 28.55
C ALA A 250 5.11 8.86 28.84
N GLN A 251 4.15 9.66 28.37
CA GLN A 251 2.73 9.40 28.54
C GLN A 251 2.29 8.13 27.79
N SER A 252 2.79 7.92 26.56
CA SER A 252 2.55 6.69 25.80
C SER A 252 3.08 5.43 26.51
N VAL A 253 4.26 5.52 27.13
CA VAL A 253 4.86 4.40 27.88
C VAL A 253 4.08 4.13 29.17
N ALA A 254 3.67 5.17 29.90
CA ALA A 254 2.85 5.05 31.10
C ALA A 254 1.49 4.39 30.82
N ASP A 255 0.79 4.82 29.76
CA ASP A 255 -0.49 4.23 29.37
C ASP A 255 -0.34 2.75 28.96
N LYS A 256 0.75 2.41 28.28
CA LYS A 256 1.07 1.00 27.95
C LYS A 256 1.40 0.17 29.20
N ASN A 257 2.09 0.75 30.18
CA ASN A 257 2.38 0.06 31.44
C ASN A 257 1.11 -0.21 32.24
N GLU A 258 0.18 0.73 32.28
CA GLU A 258 -1.11 0.54 32.94
C GLU A 258 -1.96 -0.54 32.26
N ASN A 259 -2.04 -0.53 30.93
CA ASN A 259 -2.85 -1.49 30.17
C ASN A 259 -2.31 -2.92 30.25
N ASP A 260 -0.99 -3.10 30.26
CA ASP A 260 -0.36 -4.42 30.20
C ASP A 260 0.19 -4.90 31.56
N ALA A 261 0.00 -4.11 32.64
CA ALA A 261 0.71 -4.27 33.91
C ALA A 261 2.24 -4.39 33.73
N GLY A 262 2.77 -3.63 32.76
CA GLY A 262 4.18 -3.66 32.35
C GLY A 262 5.06 -2.72 33.19
N ASN A 263 6.38 -2.98 33.17
CA ASN A 263 7.39 -2.19 33.89
C ASN A 263 8.38 -1.51 32.93
N ARG A 264 7.88 -0.94 31.83
CA ARG A 264 8.71 -0.28 30.82
C ARG A 264 9.28 1.02 31.38
N VAL A 265 10.53 1.32 31.04
CA VAL A 265 11.24 2.56 31.38
C VAL A 265 11.42 3.41 30.11
N LEU A 266 11.53 4.74 30.25
CA LEU A 266 11.60 5.69 29.12
C LEU A 266 12.85 5.50 28.23
N PHE A 267 13.95 5.06 28.83
CA PHE A 267 15.22 4.81 28.14
C PHE A 267 15.67 3.35 28.31
N ALA A 268 15.07 2.45 27.55
CA ALA A 268 15.78 1.23 27.12
C ALA A 268 16.62 1.55 25.87
N GLY A 269 17.36 2.66 25.90
CA GLY A 269 18.30 3.09 24.87
C GLY A 269 19.56 2.21 24.88
N SER A 270 19.35 0.92 24.72
CA SER A 270 20.27 -0.16 24.36
C SER A 270 19.43 -1.43 24.48
N ASP A 271 19.03 -1.95 23.33
CA ASP A 271 18.33 -3.23 23.14
C ASP A 271 19.08 -4.40 23.80
N LEU A 272 18.97 -4.52 25.11
CA LEU A 272 19.26 -5.73 25.84
C LEU A 272 18.18 -5.83 26.91
N GLY A 273 17.12 -6.59 26.60
CA GLY A 273 16.15 -7.00 27.60
C GLY A 273 16.86 -7.61 28.83
N PRO A 274 16.17 -7.75 29.98
CA PRO A 274 16.79 -8.20 31.23
C PRO A 274 17.58 -9.52 31.09
N VAL A 275 17.19 -10.39 30.15
CA VAL A 275 17.91 -11.62 29.79
C VAL A 275 19.26 -11.33 29.13
N ALA A 276 19.33 -10.38 28.21
CA ALA A 276 20.56 -10.05 27.50
C ALA A 276 21.52 -9.18 28.35
N LYS A 277 20.99 -8.43 29.33
CA LYS A 277 21.78 -7.73 30.36
C LYS A 277 22.37 -8.69 31.40
N ALA A 278 21.69 -9.81 31.68
CA ALA A 278 22.26 -10.90 32.48
C ALA A 278 23.35 -11.68 31.72
N ILE A 279 23.17 -11.89 30.40
CA ILE A 279 24.15 -12.59 29.57
C ILE A 279 25.40 -11.74 29.27
N LEU A 280 25.27 -10.42 29.09
CA LEU A 280 26.43 -9.54 28.87
C LEU A 280 27.25 -9.25 30.13
N LYS A 281 26.69 -9.38 31.33
CA LYS A 281 27.42 -9.08 32.58
C LYS A 281 28.36 -10.21 33.00
N ASP A 282 28.15 -11.43 32.51
CA ASP A 282 28.97 -12.60 32.83
C ASP A 282 29.98 -13.01 31.73
N HIS A 283 29.97 -12.38 30.55
CA HIS A 283 30.80 -12.81 29.40
C HIS A 283 31.56 -11.71 28.64
N SER A 284 31.85 -10.57 29.28
CA SER A 284 32.42 -9.40 28.58
C SER A 284 33.86 -9.56 28.04
N ASP A 285 34.54 -10.70 28.24
CA ASP A 285 35.94 -10.88 27.78
C ASP A 285 36.19 -12.12 26.91
N GLU A 286 35.17 -12.91 26.53
CA GLU A 286 35.37 -14.09 25.67
C GLU A 286 34.62 -13.99 24.34
N PRO A 287 35.30 -14.20 23.19
CA PRO A 287 34.61 -14.25 21.90
C PRO A 287 33.62 -15.41 21.91
N THR A 288 32.37 -15.13 21.51
CA THR A 288 31.31 -16.13 21.39
C THR A 288 31.77 -17.28 20.49
N SER A 289 32.15 -18.39 21.12
CA SER A 289 32.59 -19.58 20.40
C SER A 289 31.42 -20.17 19.63
N LYS A 290 31.72 -20.89 18.55
CA LYS A 290 30.72 -21.58 17.72
C LYS A 290 29.88 -22.56 18.54
N GLU A 291 30.44 -23.09 19.62
CA GLU A 291 29.77 -23.99 20.56
C GLU A 291 28.69 -23.25 21.35
N GLY A 292 28.98 -22.06 21.89
CA GLY A 292 27.99 -21.25 22.62
C GLY A 292 26.81 -20.80 21.74
N ALA A 293 27.08 -20.42 20.48
CA ALA A 293 26.02 -20.07 19.54
C ALA A 293 25.13 -21.29 19.16
N SER A 294 25.72 -22.48 19.12
CA SER A 294 24.99 -23.72 18.83
C SER A 294 24.14 -24.17 20.02
N GLU A 295 24.63 -23.97 21.24
CA GLU A 295 23.91 -24.29 22.47
C GLU A 295 22.68 -23.38 22.66
N LEU A 296 22.80 -22.09 22.38
CA LEU A 296 21.67 -21.15 22.37
C LEU A 296 20.59 -21.54 21.36
N GLY A 297 20.99 -21.96 20.15
CA GLY A 297 20.04 -22.47 19.14
C GLY A 297 19.35 -23.77 19.57
N ALA A 298 20.05 -24.66 20.26
CA ALA A 298 19.50 -25.91 20.77
C ALA A 298 18.56 -25.72 21.97
N GLU A 299 18.86 -24.75 22.84
CA GLU A 299 18.00 -24.32 23.95
C GLU A 299 16.68 -23.73 23.43
N GLU A 300 16.76 -22.86 22.42
CA GLU A 300 15.59 -22.23 21.80
C GLU A 300 14.71 -23.26 21.08
N HIS A 301 15.31 -24.20 20.34
CA HIS A 301 14.59 -25.31 19.71
C HIS A 301 13.89 -26.22 20.74
N ARG A 302 14.53 -26.49 21.89
CA ARG A 302 13.89 -27.23 23.00
C ARG A 302 12.70 -26.48 23.59
N ARG A 303 12.74 -25.15 23.63
CA ARG A 303 11.63 -24.31 24.12
C ARG A 303 10.47 -24.21 23.16
N LEU A 304 10.74 -24.03 21.86
CA LEU A 304 9.70 -23.73 20.87
C LEU A 304 9.20 -24.98 20.13
N GLY A 305 9.95 -26.09 20.17
CA GLY A 305 9.57 -27.33 19.49
C GLY A 305 9.69 -27.27 17.97
N HIS A 306 10.22 -26.19 17.40
CA HIS A 306 10.49 -26.00 15.98
C HIS A 306 11.79 -25.22 15.77
N LEU A 307 12.33 -25.26 14.54
CA LEU A 307 13.53 -24.52 14.15
C LEU A 307 13.33 -23.00 14.34
N PRO A 308 14.34 -22.27 14.83
CA PRO A 308 14.26 -20.83 15.02
C PRO A 308 14.10 -20.12 13.67
N GLU A 309 13.09 -19.25 13.58
CA GLU A 309 12.84 -18.43 12.38
C GLU A 309 13.93 -17.36 12.20
N SER A 310 14.14 -16.92 10.96
CA SER A 310 15.10 -15.84 10.66
C SER A 310 14.71 -14.55 11.39
N GLY A 311 15.64 -13.97 12.16
CA GLY A 311 15.41 -12.76 12.96
C GLY A 311 15.38 -13.00 14.48
N THR A 312 15.46 -14.26 14.92
CA THR A 312 15.64 -14.64 16.33
C THR A 312 17.07 -14.42 16.81
N VAL A 313 17.26 -14.32 18.14
CA VAL A 313 18.57 -14.12 18.77
C VAL A 313 19.57 -15.22 18.38
N ALA A 314 19.13 -16.48 18.29
CA ALA A 314 20.00 -17.57 17.83
C ALA A 314 20.44 -17.40 16.37
N SER A 315 19.54 -16.93 15.48
CA SER A 315 19.89 -16.68 14.08
C SER A 315 20.93 -15.56 13.94
N THR A 316 20.83 -14.52 14.76
CA THR A 316 21.78 -13.41 14.81
C THR A 316 23.12 -13.86 15.39
N ALA A 317 23.12 -14.61 16.50
CA ALA A 317 24.33 -15.14 17.12
C ALA A 317 25.12 -16.04 16.16
N ARG A 318 24.42 -16.89 15.39
CA ARG A 318 25.03 -17.76 14.39
C ARG A 318 25.64 -16.96 13.22
N SER A 319 24.93 -15.94 12.74
CA SER A 319 25.43 -15.04 11.69
C SER A 319 26.68 -14.28 12.12
N VAL A 320 26.75 -13.83 13.38
CA VAL A 320 27.93 -13.18 13.96
C VAL A 320 29.09 -14.17 14.08
N ALA A 321 28.84 -15.40 14.55
CA ALA A 321 29.87 -16.43 14.64
C ALA A 321 30.47 -16.80 13.27
N ASP A 322 29.64 -16.90 12.22
CA ASP A 322 30.10 -17.18 10.86
C ASP A 322 30.92 -16.01 10.26
N LYS A 323 30.56 -14.76 10.58
CA LYS A 323 31.36 -13.58 10.18
C LYS A 323 32.73 -13.56 10.86
N ASN A 324 32.79 -13.80 12.17
CA ASN A 324 34.05 -13.81 12.92
C ASN A 324 35.01 -14.88 12.40
N LYS A 325 34.48 -16.04 11.95
CA LYS A 325 35.30 -17.08 11.32
C LYS A 325 35.93 -16.62 9.99
N ASN A 326 35.15 -15.94 9.14
CA ASN A 326 35.68 -15.43 7.88
C ASN A 326 36.77 -14.35 8.07
N GLU A 327 36.70 -13.57 9.14
CA GLU A 327 37.73 -12.57 9.46
C GLU A 327 39.03 -13.21 9.98
N GLN A 328 38.94 -14.28 10.78
CA GLN A 328 40.12 -15.04 11.20
C GLN A 328 40.81 -15.76 10.02
N ASP A 329 40.04 -16.33 9.09
CA ASP A 329 40.59 -17.00 7.90
C ASP A 329 41.14 -16.00 6.86
N GLY A 330 40.63 -14.76 6.85
CA GLY A 330 41.06 -13.69 5.94
C GLY A 330 42.37 -13.01 6.33
N ALA A 331 42.71 -12.97 7.63
CA ALA A 331 43.94 -12.34 8.13
C ALA A 331 45.22 -13.13 7.80
N GLY A 332 45.12 -14.39 7.36
CA GLY A 332 46.26 -15.25 7.03
C GLY A 332 46.71 -15.28 5.56
N ARG A 333 46.07 -14.52 4.66
CA ARG A 333 46.28 -14.63 3.20
C ARG A 333 47.08 -13.52 2.52
N VAL A 334 47.79 -12.69 3.28
CA VAL A 334 48.66 -11.65 2.72
C VAL A 334 50.04 -11.79 3.35
N LEU A 335 50.91 -12.61 2.76
CA LEU A 335 52.39 -12.55 2.84
C LEU A 335 53.01 -13.77 2.13
N GLU A 336 52.78 -13.91 0.81
CA GLU A 336 53.75 -14.56 -0.09
C GLU A 336 53.67 -13.85 -1.44
N ALA A 337 54.53 -12.85 -1.62
CA ALA A 337 54.94 -12.25 -2.88
C ALA A 337 56.41 -11.83 -2.74
#